data_AF-A0A2V2WP62-F1
#
_entry.id   AF-A0A2V2WP62-F1
#
_cell.length_a   1.000
_cell.length_b   1.000
_cell.length_c   1.000
_cell.angle_alpha   90.00
_cell.angle_beta   90.00
_cell.angle_gamma   90.00
#
_symmetry.space_group_name_H-M   'P 1'
#
loop_
_entity.id
_entity.type
_entity.pdbx_description
1 polymer ?
#
loop_
_entity_poly.entity_id
_entity_poly.type
_entity_poly.pdbx_seq_one_letter_code
_entity_poly.pdbx_strand_id
1 'polypeptide(L)'
;MQDYPEAIGGRWFAIDDMQLDVDERMRGHFLKTETETGLTEGDVARALDVIASLPTADVAAKNAVAAMVDPVLKDEEIDILKSRCRELSATVSQLQDSLRQSQDEVHALQKQRHEWERERKELTRRLEDVSYRLAVHDFAKKNDVLRAAVAALETKTGKERQELEKRIKVLVELLRHKKMLEKAARKQRKKLNDVNEGEGSK
;
A
#
# COMPACT_ATOMS: atom_id res chain seq x y z
N MET A 1 22.74 -20.20 0.98
CA MET A 1 22.65 -21.44 1.78
C MET A 1 22.59 -21.00 3.22
N GLN A 2 21.40 -21.00 3.80
CA GLN A 2 21.26 -20.91 5.26
C GLN A 2 21.46 -22.34 5.75
N ASP A 3 22.65 -22.61 6.28
CA ASP A 3 22.94 -23.87 6.95
C ASP A 3 22.09 -23.88 8.23
N TYR A 4 21.03 -24.68 8.23
CA TYR A 4 20.26 -24.93 9.43
C TYR A 4 21.04 -25.97 10.24
N PRO A 5 21.60 -25.62 11.41
CA PRO A 5 22.38 -26.53 12.24
C PRO A 5 21.61 -27.77 12.72
N GLU A 6 20.29 -27.79 12.52
CA GLU A 6 19.37 -28.88 12.86
C GLU A 6 19.37 -30.02 11.83
N ALA A 7 19.90 -29.79 10.62
CA ALA A 7 19.85 -30.75 9.51
C ALA A 7 20.91 -31.86 9.59
N ILE A 8 21.86 -31.76 10.52
CA ILE A 8 22.82 -32.81 10.86
C ILE A 8 22.51 -33.14 12.31
N GLY A 9 22.16 -34.39 12.62
CA GLY A 9 21.66 -34.87 13.92
C GLY A 9 22.58 -34.67 15.14
N GLY A 10 23.05 -33.45 15.38
CA GLY A 10 23.67 -33.01 16.60
C GLY A 10 22.58 -32.71 17.63
N ARG A 11 22.66 -33.37 18.79
CA ARG A 11 21.94 -32.93 19.99
C ARG A 11 22.64 -31.68 20.51
N TRP A 12 21.94 -30.56 20.51
CA TRP A 12 22.44 -29.30 21.04
C TRP A 12 22.18 -29.25 22.56
N PHE A 13 23.20 -28.85 23.32
CA PHE A 13 23.06 -28.55 24.74
C PHE A 13 23.39 -27.07 24.94
N ALA A 14 22.37 -26.28 25.28
CA ALA A 14 22.52 -24.87 25.61
C ALA A 14 22.42 -24.71 27.12
N ILE A 15 23.46 -24.14 27.72
CA ILE A 15 23.48 -23.76 29.13
C ILE A 15 23.20 -22.26 29.18
N ASP A 16 22.05 -21.88 29.73
CA ASP A 16 21.65 -20.48 29.89
C ASP A 16 21.84 -20.06 31.35
N ASP A 17 22.63 -19.01 31.57
CA ASP A 17 22.98 -18.46 32.89
C ASP A 17 22.33 -17.09 33.13
N MET A 18 21.54 -16.59 32.18
CA MET A 18 20.84 -15.32 32.32
C MET A 18 19.38 -15.55 31.94
N GLN A 19 18.43 -15.10 32.77
CA GLN A 19 17.00 -15.15 32.46
C GLN A 19 16.66 -14.26 31.24
N LEU A 20 17.04 -14.70 30.05
CA LEU A 20 16.60 -14.10 28.81
C LEU A 20 15.21 -14.69 28.52
N ASP A 21 14.20 -13.83 28.47
CA ASP A 21 12.83 -14.24 28.17
C ASP A 21 12.80 -14.96 26.81
N VAL A 22 12.70 -16.29 26.87
CA VAL A 22 12.72 -17.16 25.69
C VAL A 22 11.40 -17.04 24.93
N ASP A 23 11.48 -16.91 23.59
CA ASP A 23 10.35 -16.97 22.65
C ASP A 23 9.45 -18.19 22.96
N GLU A 24 8.13 -17.95 23.00
CA GLU A 24 7.13 -18.91 23.45
C GLU A 24 7.08 -20.21 22.63
N ARG A 25 7.63 -20.18 21.41
CA ARG A 25 7.77 -21.36 20.53
C ARG A 25 8.84 -22.35 20.98
N MET A 26 9.76 -21.93 21.85
CA MET A 26 10.86 -22.78 22.35
C MET A 26 10.56 -23.35 23.76
N ARG A 27 9.29 -23.30 24.17
CA ARG A 27 8.84 -23.75 25.49
C ARG A 27 8.97 -25.26 25.60
N GLY A 28 9.79 -25.73 26.54
CA GLY A 28 10.08 -27.15 26.77
C GLY A 28 11.46 -27.61 26.29
N HIS A 29 12.25 -26.75 25.66
CA HIS A 29 13.63 -27.03 25.25
C HIS A 29 14.69 -26.47 26.21
N PHE A 30 14.27 -25.69 27.21
CA PHE A 30 15.13 -25.10 28.23
C PHE A 30 14.76 -25.62 29.62
N LEU A 31 15.76 -26.01 30.39
CA LEU A 31 15.60 -26.39 31.79
C LEU A 31 15.76 -25.10 32.63
N LYS A 32 14.64 -24.52 33.07
CA LYS A 32 14.69 -23.33 33.95
C LYS A 32 15.08 -23.75 35.36
N THR A 33 16.19 -23.24 35.88
CA THR A 33 16.54 -23.37 37.31
C THR A 33 15.82 -22.29 38.11
N GLU A 34 15.23 -22.65 39.25
CA GLU A 34 14.34 -21.77 40.05
C GLU A 34 15.07 -20.78 40.98
N THR A 35 16.37 -20.53 40.81
CA THR A 35 17.15 -19.75 41.77
C THR A 35 17.72 -18.46 41.17
N GLU A 36 17.55 -17.33 41.87
CA GLU A 36 18.18 -16.01 41.62
C GLU A 36 19.73 -16.04 41.69
N THR A 37 20.33 -17.20 41.95
CA THR A 37 21.76 -17.46 41.83
C THR A 37 21.99 -18.24 40.53
N GLY A 38 22.85 -17.70 39.65
CA GLY A 38 23.27 -18.35 38.39
C GLY A 38 23.89 -19.74 38.59
N LEU A 39 24.49 -20.28 37.52
CA LEU A 39 25.11 -21.62 37.45
C LEU A 39 25.87 -21.98 38.73
N THR A 40 25.33 -22.95 39.48
CA THR A 40 25.95 -23.42 40.72
C THR A 40 27.05 -24.44 40.42
N GLU A 41 27.96 -24.66 41.36
CA GLU A 41 28.98 -25.72 41.24
C GLU A 41 28.35 -27.11 40.99
N GLY A 42 27.12 -27.34 41.49
CA GLY A 42 26.35 -28.54 41.22
C GLY A 42 25.82 -28.63 39.78
N ASP A 43 25.45 -27.50 39.17
CA ASP A 43 25.07 -27.44 37.75
C ASP A 43 26.27 -27.74 36.84
N VAL A 44 27.44 -27.18 37.19
CA VAL A 44 28.70 -27.43 36.48
C VAL A 44 29.09 -28.91 36.61
N ALA A 45 28.98 -29.51 37.80
CA ALA A 45 29.24 -30.93 37.99
C ALA A 45 28.30 -31.82 37.15
N ARG A 46 27.00 -31.49 37.11
CA ARG A 46 26.03 -32.20 36.25
C ARG A 46 26.34 -32.05 34.78
N ALA A 47 26.72 -30.85 34.33
CA ALA A 47 27.12 -30.63 32.95
C ALA A 47 28.38 -31.43 32.58
N LEU A 48 29.36 -31.50 33.50
CA LEU A 48 30.56 -32.32 33.32
C LEU A 48 30.24 -33.81 33.24
N ASP A 49 29.32 -34.31 34.08
CA ASP A 49 28.88 -35.71 34.02
C ASP A 49 28.15 -36.02 32.70
N VAL A 50 27.29 -35.11 32.23
CA VAL A 50 26.62 -35.26 30.93
C VAL A 50 27.64 -35.27 29.79
N ILE A 51 28.62 -34.36 29.80
CA ILE A 51 29.68 -34.32 28.79
C ILE A 51 30.54 -35.58 28.86
N ALA A 52 30.87 -36.06 30.06
CA ALA A 52 31.63 -37.30 30.25
C ALA A 52 30.87 -38.55 29.78
N SER A 53 29.54 -38.52 29.78
CA SER A 53 28.69 -39.59 29.26
C SER A 53 28.59 -39.61 27.73
N LEU A 54 29.06 -38.56 27.04
CA LEU A 54 29.04 -38.51 25.58
C LEU A 54 30.11 -39.44 25.00
N PRO A 55 29.83 -40.07 23.84
CA PRO A 55 30.82 -40.88 23.15
C PRO A 55 32.02 -40.02 22.73
N THR A 56 33.21 -40.62 22.73
CA THR A 56 34.41 -39.96 22.20
C THR A 56 34.22 -39.61 20.73
N ALA A 57 34.98 -38.62 20.24
CA ALA A 57 34.87 -38.11 18.87
C ALA A 57 34.94 -39.23 17.81
N ASP A 58 35.82 -40.21 18.00
CA ASP A 58 35.97 -41.34 17.07
C ASP A 58 34.75 -42.27 17.07
N VAL A 59 34.13 -42.48 18.22
CA VAL A 59 32.91 -43.30 18.36
C VAL A 59 31.71 -42.55 17.78
N ALA A 60 31.61 -41.25 18.06
CA ALA A 60 30.59 -40.39 17.47
C ALA A 60 30.70 -40.36 15.94
N ALA A 61 31.91 -40.23 15.39
CA ALA A 61 32.14 -40.24 13.94
C ALA A 61 31.74 -41.58 13.29
N LYS A 62 32.09 -42.72 13.92
CA LYS A 62 31.67 -44.05 13.44
C LYS A 62 30.15 -44.23 13.47
N ASN A 63 29.50 -43.79 14.55
CA ASN A 63 28.05 -43.84 14.67
C ASN A 63 27.36 -42.95 13.63
N ALA A 64 27.91 -41.76 13.36
CA ALA A 64 27.40 -40.87 12.32
C ALA A 64 27.50 -41.51 10.93
N VAL A 65 28.63 -42.13 10.59
CA VAL A 65 28.80 -42.84 9.30
C VAL A 65 27.83 -44.03 9.19
N ALA A 66 27.63 -44.79 10.26
CA ALA A 66 26.66 -45.88 10.28
C ALA A 66 25.22 -45.38 10.08
N ALA A 67 24.85 -44.28 10.73
CA ALA A 67 23.55 -43.63 10.58
C ALA A 67 23.27 -43.13 9.16
N MET A 68 24.30 -42.77 8.38
CA MET A 68 24.11 -42.34 6.98
C MET A 68 23.58 -43.46 6.06
N VAL A 69 23.81 -44.72 6.43
CA VAL A 69 23.40 -45.90 5.66
C VAL A 69 22.28 -46.68 6.37
N ASP A 70 21.82 -46.20 7.53
CA ASP A 70 20.72 -46.81 8.26
C ASP A 70 19.40 -46.53 7.51
N PRO A 71 18.74 -47.58 6.97
CA PRO A 71 17.51 -47.40 6.21
C PRO A 71 16.38 -46.81 7.05
N VAL A 72 16.34 -47.07 8.37
CA VAL A 72 15.26 -46.56 9.25
C VAL A 72 15.36 -45.05 9.40
N LEU A 73 16.56 -44.52 9.64
CA LEU A 73 16.78 -43.07 9.74
C LEU A 73 16.54 -42.36 8.41
N LYS A 74 16.86 -43.02 7.29
CA LYS A 74 16.57 -42.48 5.95
C LYS A 74 15.07 -42.45 5.64
N ASP A 75 14.32 -43.44 6.10
CA ASP A 75 12.86 -43.45 5.97
C ASP A 75 12.22 -42.32 6.80
N GLU A 76 12.72 -42.06 8.02
CA GLU A 76 12.30 -40.92 8.83
C GLU A 76 12.59 -39.58 8.16
N GLU A 77 13.80 -39.39 7.61
CA GLU A 77 14.15 -38.20 6.82
C GLU A 77 13.20 -38.01 5.62
N ILE A 78 12.91 -39.09 4.89
CA ILE A 78 12.00 -39.07 3.75
C ILE A 78 10.59 -38.66 4.20
N ASP A 79 10.10 -39.15 5.34
CA ASP A 79 8.77 -38.83 5.83
C ASP A 79 8.66 -37.37 6.32
N ILE A 80 9.72 -36.83 6.94
CA ILE A 80 9.84 -35.40 7.25
C ILE A 80 9.84 -34.56 5.96
N LEU A 81 10.57 -34.98 4.93
CA LEU A 81 10.59 -34.27 3.66
C LEU A 81 9.23 -34.33 2.95
N LYS A 82 8.53 -35.48 3.01
CA LYS A 82 7.18 -35.62 2.45
C LYS A 82 6.18 -34.72 3.17
N SER A 83 6.20 -34.65 4.50
CA SER A 83 5.29 -33.78 5.26
C SER A 83 5.53 -32.31 4.89
N ARG A 84 6.79 -31.87 4.85
CA ARG A 84 7.16 -30.52 4.43
C ARG A 84 6.73 -30.21 2.98
N CYS A 85 6.90 -31.17 2.06
CA CYS A 85 6.43 -31.01 0.68
C CYS A 85 4.91 -30.86 0.60
N ARG A 86 4.14 -31.58 1.43
CA ARG A 86 2.68 -31.44 1.50
C ARG A 86 2.26 -30.08 2.03
N GLU A 87 2.89 -29.62 3.11
CA GLU A 87 2.64 -28.29 3.70
C GLU A 87 2.96 -27.16 2.72
N LEU A 88 4.11 -27.25 2.05
CA LEU A 88 4.49 -26.27 1.02
C LEU A 88 3.50 -26.29 -0.14
N SER A 89 3.05 -27.47 -0.59
CA SER A 89 2.07 -27.59 -1.67
C SER A 89 0.71 -26.97 -1.28
N ALA A 90 0.27 -27.19 -0.03
CA ALA A 90 -0.93 -26.57 0.49
C ALA A 90 -0.81 -25.03 0.55
N THR A 91 0.35 -24.54 1.00
CA THR A 91 0.64 -23.10 1.05
C THR A 91 0.65 -22.48 -0.35
N VAL A 92 1.25 -23.15 -1.33
CA VAL A 92 1.24 -22.72 -2.73
C VAL A 92 -0.18 -22.64 -3.28
N SER A 93 -1.03 -23.64 -3.00
CA SER A 93 -2.43 -23.61 -3.42
C SER A 93 -3.19 -22.42 -2.82
N GLN A 94 -3.02 -22.18 -1.51
CA GLN A 94 -3.67 -21.05 -0.83
C GLN A 94 -3.23 -19.70 -1.39
N LEU A 95 -1.93 -19.54 -1.67
CA LEU A 95 -1.39 -18.32 -2.27
C LEU A 95 -1.89 -18.13 -3.71
N GLN A 96 -2.03 -19.20 -4.49
CA GLN A 96 -2.61 -19.14 -5.83
C GLN A 96 -4.08 -18.69 -5.79
N ASP A 97 -4.86 -19.21 -4.84
CA ASP A 97 -6.26 -18.81 -4.69
C ASP A 97 -6.39 -17.35 -4.24
N SER A 98 -5.55 -16.92 -3.30
CA SER A 98 -5.50 -15.52 -2.84
C SER A 98 -5.07 -14.57 -3.97
N LEU A 99 -4.11 -14.99 -4.80
CA LEU A 99 -3.69 -14.21 -5.96
C LEU A 99 -4.84 -14.06 -6.98
N ARG A 100 -5.59 -15.13 -7.24
CA ARG A 100 -6.76 -15.08 -8.12
C ARG A 100 -7.83 -14.13 -7.59
N GLN A 101 -8.16 -14.23 -6.30
CA GLN A 101 -9.12 -13.33 -5.65
C GLN A 101 -8.68 -11.86 -5.76
N SER A 102 -7.41 -11.57 -5.47
CA SER A 102 -6.88 -10.21 -5.59
C SER A 102 -6.91 -9.69 -7.04
N GLN A 103 -6.62 -10.55 -8.03
CA GLN A 103 -6.72 -10.18 -9.44
C GLN A 103 -8.17 -9.85 -9.85
N ASP A 104 -9.14 -10.64 -9.38
CA ASP A 104 -10.55 -10.39 -9.63
C ASP A 104 -11.04 -9.09 -8.99
N GLU A 105 -10.61 -8.80 -7.76
CA GLU A 105 -10.89 -7.54 -7.06
C GLU A 105 -10.32 -6.33 -7.80
N VAL A 106 -9.05 -6.41 -8.23
CA VAL A 106 -8.41 -5.34 -9.01
C VAL A 106 -9.18 -5.10 -10.30
N HIS A 107 -9.59 -6.15 -11.00
CA HIS A 107 -10.37 -6.03 -12.22
C HIS A 107 -11.76 -5.41 -11.98
N ALA A 108 -12.43 -5.76 -10.87
CA ALA A 108 -13.68 -5.15 -10.47
C ALA A 108 -13.53 -3.65 -10.16
N LEU A 109 -12.48 -3.27 -9.41
CA LEU A 109 -12.16 -1.88 -9.11
C LEU A 109 -11.81 -1.08 -10.37
N GLN A 110 -11.12 -1.68 -11.34
CA GLN A 110 -10.84 -1.03 -12.62
C GLN A 110 -12.12 -0.74 -13.42
N LYS A 111 -13.07 -1.68 -13.43
CA LYS A 111 -14.39 -1.45 -14.07
C LYS A 111 -15.13 -0.30 -13.41
N GLN A 112 -15.22 -0.30 -12.08
CA GLN A 112 -15.84 0.79 -11.34
C GLN A 112 -15.15 2.12 -11.63
N ARG A 113 -13.81 2.16 -11.62
CA ARG A 113 -13.05 3.38 -11.95
C ARG A 113 -13.42 3.92 -13.33
N HIS A 114 -13.58 3.07 -14.33
CA HIS A 114 -14.00 3.51 -15.67
C HIS A 114 -15.43 4.04 -15.70
N GLU A 115 -16.34 3.45 -14.94
CA GLU A 115 -17.72 3.95 -14.79
C GLU A 115 -17.73 5.34 -14.14
N TRP A 116 -17.05 5.48 -13.00
CA TRP A 116 -16.89 6.76 -12.30
C TRP A 116 -16.24 7.83 -13.19
N GLU A 117 -15.26 7.47 -14.02
CA GLU A 117 -14.63 8.40 -14.95
C GLU A 117 -15.62 8.88 -16.03
N ARG A 118 -16.47 7.99 -16.55
CA ARG A 118 -17.53 8.35 -17.51
C ARG A 118 -18.56 9.26 -16.86
N GLU A 119 -19.05 8.91 -15.68
CA GLU A 119 -20.00 9.74 -14.92
C GLU A 119 -19.43 11.11 -14.62
N ARG A 120 -18.17 11.18 -14.18
CA ARG A 120 -17.48 12.46 -13.92
C ARG A 120 -17.38 13.31 -15.18
N LYS A 121 -17.04 12.72 -16.33
CA LYS A 121 -16.98 13.43 -17.61
C LYS A 121 -18.36 13.97 -18.01
N GLU A 122 -19.40 13.15 -17.88
CA GLU A 122 -20.77 13.58 -18.19
C GLU A 122 -21.27 14.68 -17.25
N LEU A 123 -21.01 14.54 -15.94
CA LEU A 123 -21.35 15.56 -14.95
C LEU A 123 -20.60 16.87 -15.22
N THR A 124 -19.31 16.79 -15.53
CA THR A 124 -18.49 17.97 -15.89
C THR A 124 -19.07 18.66 -17.12
N ARG A 125 -19.43 17.90 -18.17
CA ARG A 125 -20.06 18.43 -19.38
C ARG A 125 -21.39 19.14 -19.07
N ARG A 126 -22.24 18.54 -18.22
CA ARG A 126 -23.52 19.14 -17.80
C ARG A 126 -23.31 20.43 -17.01
N LEU A 127 -22.35 20.43 -16.08
CA LEU A 127 -22.01 21.60 -15.29
C LEU A 127 -21.44 22.73 -16.16
N GLU A 128 -20.60 22.40 -17.14
CA GLU A 128 -20.09 23.36 -18.12
C GLU A 128 -21.21 23.98 -18.95
N ASP A 129 -22.17 23.17 -19.42
CA ASP A 129 -23.34 23.67 -20.17
C ASP A 129 -24.22 24.60 -19.32
N VAL A 130 -24.59 24.19 -18.11
CA VAL A 130 -25.40 25.01 -17.20
C VAL A 130 -24.65 26.30 -16.85
N SER A 131 -23.35 26.19 -16.54
CA SER A 131 -22.49 27.34 -16.29
C SER A 131 -22.48 28.29 -17.48
N TYR A 132 -22.32 27.77 -18.70
CA TYR A 132 -22.32 28.56 -19.93
C TYR A 132 -23.65 29.30 -20.11
N ARG A 133 -24.78 28.61 -20.00
CA ARG A 133 -26.12 29.20 -20.12
C ARG A 133 -26.36 30.29 -19.08
N LEU A 134 -25.96 30.07 -17.83
CA LEU A 134 -26.02 31.08 -16.77
C LEU A 134 -25.17 32.30 -17.12
N ALA A 135 -23.96 32.10 -17.63
CA ALA A 135 -23.10 33.21 -18.02
C ALA A 135 -23.67 34.01 -19.20
N VAL A 136 -24.23 33.35 -20.22
CA VAL A 136 -24.92 34.01 -21.33
C VAL A 136 -26.01 34.93 -20.79
N HIS A 137 -26.88 34.40 -19.91
CA HIS A 137 -27.98 35.16 -19.32
C HIS A 137 -27.49 36.35 -18.47
N ASP A 138 -26.53 36.13 -17.57
CA ASP A 138 -26.00 37.16 -16.69
C ASP A 138 -25.26 38.28 -17.44
N PHE A 139 -24.51 37.92 -18.49
CA PHE A 139 -23.81 38.91 -19.31
C PHE A 139 -24.74 39.62 -20.28
N ALA A 140 -25.75 38.95 -20.84
CA ALA A 140 -26.73 39.59 -21.74
C ALA A 140 -27.57 40.67 -21.02
N LYS A 141 -27.74 40.57 -19.69
CA LYS A 141 -28.32 41.65 -18.88
C LYS A 141 -27.50 42.93 -18.91
N LYS A 142 -26.17 42.83 -19.01
CA LYS A 142 -25.23 43.96 -18.87
C LYS A 142 -24.53 44.36 -20.18
N ASN A 143 -24.63 43.53 -21.22
CA ASN A 143 -23.95 43.73 -22.49
C ASN A 143 -24.98 43.69 -23.63
N ASP A 144 -25.26 44.84 -24.23
CA ASP A 144 -26.26 45.00 -25.27
C ASP A 144 -25.88 44.26 -26.57
N VAL A 145 -24.58 44.17 -26.89
CA VAL A 145 -24.09 43.42 -28.06
C VAL A 145 -24.38 41.93 -27.92
N LEU A 146 -24.12 41.37 -26.74
CA LEU A 146 -24.43 39.96 -26.46
C LEU A 146 -25.95 39.72 -26.49
N ARG A 147 -26.76 40.65 -25.96
CA ARG A 147 -28.23 40.56 -26.00
C ARG A 147 -28.76 40.55 -27.44
N ALA A 148 -28.27 41.46 -28.28
CA ALA A 148 -28.65 41.53 -29.69
C ALA A 148 -28.22 40.28 -30.47
N ALA A 149 -27.02 39.76 -30.22
CA ALA A 149 -26.52 38.55 -30.85
C ALA A 149 -27.36 37.31 -30.47
N VAL A 150 -27.80 37.19 -29.21
CA VAL A 150 -28.67 36.10 -28.76
C VAL A 150 -30.08 36.21 -29.39
N ALA A 151 -30.63 37.41 -29.52
CA ALA A 151 -31.92 37.60 -30.20
C ALA A 151 -31.84 37.27 -31.71
N ALA A 152 -30.74 37.64 -32.38
CA ALA A 152 -30.50 37.30 -33.78
C ALA A 152 -30.26 35.79 -34.01
N LEU A 153 -30.00 35.03 -32.95
CA LEU A 153 -29.83 33.58 -33.01
C LEU A 153 -31.18 32.87 -33.28
N GLU A 154 -32.28 33.43 -32.79
CA GLU A 154 -33.63 32.86 -32.98
C GLU A 154 -34.12 32.96 -34.43
N THR A 155 -33.59 33.92 -35.19
CA THR A 155 -33.98 34.18 -36.58
C THR A 155 -33.09 33.49 -37.61
N LYS A 156 -31.94 32.93 -37.20
CA LYS A 156 -30.97 32.28 -38.09
C LYS A 156 -31.08 30.76 -38.04
N THR A 157 -30.85 30.10 -39.18
CA THR A 157 -30.85 28.64 -39.31
C THR A 157 -29.60 28.13 -40.04
N GLY A 158 -29.32 26.83 -39.91
CA GLY A 158 -28.21 26.18 -40.62
C GLY A 158 -26.81 26.68 -40.24
N LYS A 159 -25.96 26.88 -41.24
CA LYS A 159 -24.53 27.25 -41.05
C LYS A 159 -24.34 28.61 -40.40
N GLU A 160 -25.21 29.57 -40.71
CA GLU A 160 -25.13 30.92 -40.13
C GLU A 160 -25.39 30.91 -38.62
N ARG A 161 -26.34 30.07 -38.19
CA ARG A 161 -26.64 29.88 -36.77
C ARG A 161 -25.43 29.31 -36.03
N GLN A 162 -24.80 28.28 -36.59
CA GLN A 162 -23.62 27.65 -35.98
C GLN A 162 -22.44 28.61 -35.85
N GLU A 163 -22.20 29.43 -36.87
CA GLU A 163 -21.14 30.45 -36.83
C GLU A 163 -21.42 31.52 -35.78
N LEU A 164 -22.68 31.98 -35.68
CA LEU A 164 -23.09 32.94 -34.66
C LEU A 164 -22.98 32.36 -33.24
N GLU A 165 -23.37 31.09 -33.04
CA GLU A 165 -23.21 30.38 -31.75
C GLU A 165 -21.74 30.30 -31.33
N LYS A 166 -20.82 29.98 -32.26
CA LYS A 166 -19.37 29.98 -31.99
C LYS A 166 -18.87 31.35 -31.55
N ARG A 167 -19.29 32.41 -32.25
CA ARG A 167 -18.88 33.79 -31.91
C ARG A 167 -19.42 34.23 -30.55
N ILE A 168 -20.67 33.89 -30.24
CA ILE A 168 -21.28 34.16 -28.92
C ILE A 168 -20.51 33.41 -27.83
N LYS A 169 -20.12 32.16 -28.06
CA LYS A 169 -19.33 31.39 -27.11
C LYS A 169 -17.99 32.07 -26.80
N VAL A 170 -17.25 32.49 -27.83
CA VAL A 170 -16.00 33.24 -27.67
C VAL A 170 -16.22 34.55 -26.91
N LEU A 171 -17.27 35.31 -27.25
CA LEU A 171 -17.59 36.56 -26.55
C LEU A 171 -17.87 36.32 -25.05
N VAL A 172 -18.63 35.27 -24.71
CA VAL A 172 -18.92 34.92 -23.32
C VAL A 172 -17.66 34.50 -22.57
N GLU A 173 -16.77 33.73 -23.20
CA GLU A 173 -15.47 33.36 -22.62
C GLU A 173 -14.60 34.59 -22.33
N LEU A 174 -14.53 35.54 -23.26
CA LEU A 174 -13.83 36.81 -23.06
C LEU A 174 -14.43 37.63 -21.91
N LEU A 175 -15.76 37.68 -21.79
CA LEU A 175 -16.44 38.38 -20.70
C LEU A 175 -16.20 37.71 -19.34
N ARG A 176 -16.15 36.37 -19.30
CA ARG A 176 -15.74 35.62 -18.09
C ARG A 176 -14.31 35.96 -17.69
N HIS A 177 -13.39 35.97 -18.66
CA HIS A 177 -11.99 36.27 -18.41
C HIS A 177 -11.82 37.71 -17.94
N LYS A 178 -12.49 38.68 -18.58
CA LYS A 178 -12.54 40.09 -18.13
C LYS A 178 -13.04 40.20 -16.68
N LYS A 179 -14.15 39.53 -16.33
CA LYS A 179 -14.68 39.53 -14.94
C LYS A 179 -13.69 38.95 -13.94
N MET A 180 -12.93 37.93 -14.31
CA MET A 180 -11.89 37.33 -13.47
C MET A 180 -10.71 38.29 -13.26
N LEU A 181 -10.23 38.92 -14.33
CA LEU A 181 -9.17 39.93 -14.26
C LEU A 181 -9.59 41.15 -13.44
N GLU A 182 -10.82 41.64 -13.61
CA GLU A 182 -11.36 42.74 -12.79
C GLU A 182 -11.44 42.36 -11.31
N LYS A 183 -11.86 41.13 -10.98
CA LYS A 183 -11.84 40.64 -9.59
C LYS A 183 -10.42 40.56 -9.04
N ALA A 184 -9.46 40.06 -9.82
CA ALA A 184 -8.05 39.98 -9.41
C ALA A 184 -7.46 41.37 -9.19
N ALA A 185 -7.69 42.31 -10.11
CA ALA A 185 -7.26 43.70 -9.99
C ALA A 185 -7.87 44.39 -8.78
N ARG A 186 -9.18 44.19 -8.50
CA ARG A 186 -9.84 44.72 -7.29
C ARG A 186 -9.22 44.17 -6.01
N LYS A 187 -8.90 42.86 -5.96
CA LYS A 187 -8.22 42.25 -4.82
C LYS A 187 -6.82 42.83 -4.62
N GLN A 188 -6.06 43.04 -5.69
CA GLN A 188 -4.73 43.65 -5.60
C GLN A 188 -4.79 45.11 -5.15
N ARG A 189 -5.72 45.91 -5.69
CA ARG A 189 -5.94 47.29 -5.24
C ARG A 189 -6.30 47.37 -3.75
N LYS A 190 -7.17 46.47 -3.28
CA LYS A 190 -7.51 46.40 -1.85
C LYS A 190 -6.28 46.12 -0.99
N LYS A 191 -5.44 45.15 -1.37
CA LYS A 191 -4.19 44.85 -0.65
C LYS A 191 -3.23 46.05 -0.61
N LEU A 192 -3.10 46.78 -1.71
CA LEU A 192 -2.23 47.96 -1.77
C LEU A 192 -2.75 49.11 -0.88
N ASN A 193 -4.06 49.33 -0.85
CA ASN A 193 -4.66 50.33 0.03
C ASN A 193 -4.52 49.94 1.51
N ASP A 194 -4.77 48.66 1.86
CA ASP A 194 -4.62 48.16 3.24
C ASP A 194 -3.15 48.29 3.74
N VAL A 195 -2.15 48.19 2.85
CA VAL A 195 -0.72 48.40 3.19
C VAL A 195 -0.41 49.89 3.38
N ASN A 196 -0.90 50.77 2.50
CA ASN A 196 -0.68 52.22 2.62
C ASN A 196 -1.34 52.83 3.86
N GLU A 197 -2.51 52.31 4.29
CA GLU A 197 -3.16 52.74 5.54
C GLU A 197 -2.39 52.29 6.79
N GLY A 198 -1.62 51.20 6.70
CA GLY A 198 -0.74 50.71 7.78
C GLY A 198 0.60 51.47 7.90
N GLU A 199 1.13 52.02 6.80
CA GLU A 199 2.36 52.83 6.81
C GLU A 199 2.12 54.31 7.13
N GLY A 200 0.90 54.83 6.90
CA GLY A 200 0.51 56.21 7.25
C GLY A 200 0.10 56.46 8.71
N SER A 201 0.12 55.43 9.57
CA SER A 201 -0.24 55.52 11.00
C SER A 201 0.96 55.31 11.96
N LYS A 202 2.18 55.60 11.52
CA LYS A 202 3.39 55.58 12.39
C LYS A 202 4.05 56.94 12.48
#